data_AF-A0A174TQ54-F1
#
_entry.id   AF-A0A174TQ54-F1
#
_cell.length_a   1.000
_cell.length_b   1.000
_cell.length_c   1.000
_cell.angle_alpha   90.00
_cell.angle_beta   90.00
_cell.angle_gamma   90.00
#
_symmetry.space_group_name_H-M   'P 1'
#
loop_
_entity.id
_entity.type
_entity.pdbx_description
1 polymer ?
#
loop_
_entity_poly.entity_id
_entity_poly.type
_entity_poly.pdbx_seq_one_letter_code
_entity_poly.pdbx_strand_id
1 'polypeptide(L)'
;MDTIINAIVEWLKGVLVDGIMGNLDGLFNNVNEQVGGIASQVGTTPADFNAGVFSMIRQISETVVLPIAGIILTFVMTYELIQMLIDRNNLHDIDTWMFFKWIFKTFVAVTILTNTFNIVLAVFDVSQHVIQQSAGLIQSGTEITPDIMDSLRTDLEAMELGPLFGLFLQSFLVQFTMTALNIVIFVIVYGRMIEIYLLTSLAPIPFSTVANRETGHMGQNYFRSLCAVGFQGLLIMVCVAIYAVLIQSIATDGDPMGAIWRCVGYTVLLCFSLFKTGSLSKSIFGTG
;
A
#
# COMPACT_ATOMS: atom_id res chain seq x y z
N MET A 1 34.60 48.07 17.76
CA MET A 1 33.54 47.27 18.40
C MET A 1 32.68 46.61 17.32
N ASP A 2 32.38 47.34 16.25
CA ASP A 2 31.61 46.85 15.09
C ASP A 2 32.31 45.74 14.29
N THR A 3 33.65 45.74 14.18
CA THR A 3 34.40 44.69 13.48
C THR A 3 34.32 43.32 14.16
N ILE A 4 34.33 43.28 15.49
CA ILE A 4 34.21 42.01 16.25
C ILE A 4 32.77 41.50 16.20
N ILE A 5 31.78 42.40 16.34
CA ILE A 5 30.36 42.04 16.25
C ILE A 5 30.01 41.52 14.86
N ASN A 6 30.50 42.15 13.79
CA ASN A 6 30.29 41.68 12.42
C ASN A 6 30.95 40.32 12.15
N ALA A 7 32.17 40.10 12.64
CA ALA A 7 32.84 38.80 12.52
C ALA A 7 32.10 37.68 13.28
N ILE A 8 31.54 38.00 14.46
CA ILE A 8 30.70 37.06 15.22
C ILE A 8 29.39 36.76 14.48
N VAL A 9 28.75 37.78 13.89
CA VAL A 9 27.53 37.64 13.11
C VAL A 9 27.74 36.75 11.89
N GLU A 10 28.81 36.97 11.15
CA GLU A 10 29.15 36.21 9.95
C GLU A 10 29.52 34.75 10.29
N TRP A 11 30.26 34.54 11.39
CA TRP A 11 30.51 33.20 11.93
C TRP A 11 29.20 32.50 12.34
N LEU A 12 28.29 33.19 13.05
CA LEU A 12 27.02 32.62 13.49
C LEU A 12 26.11 32.28 12.30
N LYS A 13 26.11 33.10 11.24
CA LYS A 13 25.41 32.79 9.99
C LYS A 13 25.95 31.50 9.37
N GLY A 14 27.27 31.37 9.22
CA GLY A 14 27.87 30.16 8.66
C GLY A 14 27.46 28.90 9.43
N VAL A 15 27.54 28.92 10.76
CA VAL A 15 27.13 27.80 11.62
C VAL A 15 25.64 27.45 11.44
N LEU A 16 24.77 28.45 11.33
CA LEU A 16 23.33 28.23 11.15
C LEU A 16 23.01 27.71 9.75
N VAL A 17 23.63 28.26 8.69
CA VAL A 17 23.47 27.76 7.30
C VAL A 17 23.90 26.30 7.23
N ASP A 18 25.09 25.98 7.73
CA ASP A 18 25.61 24.61 7.70
C ASP A 18 24.73 23.64 8.53
N GLY A 19 24.20 24.10 9.66
CA GLY A 19 23.26 23.32 10.47
C GLY A 19 21.91 23.07 9.79
N ILE A 20 21.34 24.09 9.13
CA ILE A 20 20.10 23.97 8.35
C ILE A 20 20.32 23.04 7.15
N MET A 21 21.41 23.24 6.41
CA MET A 21 21.77 22.42 5.25
C MET A 21 21.97 20.96 5.66
N GLY A 22 22.66 20.70 6.78
CA GLY A 22 22.81 19.33 7.30
C GLY A 22 21.47 18.68 7.68
N ASN A 23 20.54 19.44 8.28
CA ASN A 23 19.20 18.93 8.58
C ASN A 23 18.39 18.68 7.30
N LEU A 24 18.42 19.60 6.32
CA LEU A 24 17.70 19.46 5.05
C LEU A 24 18.25 18.32 4.19
N ASP A 25 19.57 18.17 4.09
CA ASP A 25 20.22 17.06 3.40
C ASP A 25 19.86 15.72 4.06
N GLY A 26 19.91 15.66 5.39
CA GLY A 26 19.40 14.53 6.15
C GLY A 26 17.94 14.21 5.84
N LEU A 27 17.07 15.21 5.70
CA LEU A 27 15.67 15.03 5.33
C LEU A 27 15.50 14.51 3.90
N PHE A 28 16.20 15.08 2.92
CA PHE A 28 16.12 14.67 1.52
C PHE A 28 16.65 13.25 1.30
N ASN A 29 17.77 12.90 1.95
CA ASN A 29 18.30 11.54 1.94
C ASN A 29 17.32 10.56 2.60
N ASN A 30 16.75 10.91 3.75
CA ASN A 30 15.71 10.09 4.37
C ASN A 30 14.48 9.94 3.47
N VAL A 31 14.00 10.98 2.79
CA VAL A 31 12.86 10.87 1.87
C VAL A 31 13.18 9.93 0.72
N ASN A 32 14.34 10.06 0.09
CA ASN A 32 14.75 9.18 -1.01
C ASN A 32 14.91 7.72 -0.56
N GLU A 33 15.55 7.50 0.59
CA GLU A 33 15.68 6.16 1.19
C GLU A 33 14.32 5.57 1.56
N GLN A 34 13.39 6.39 2.06
CA GLN A 34 12.03 5.95 2.40
C GLN A 34 11.23 5.62 1.14
N VAL A 35 11.28 6.44 0.09
CA VAL A 35 10.62 6.15 -1.21
C VAL A 35 11.13 4.82 -1.79
N GLY A 36 12.45 4.60 -1.75
CA GLY A 36 13.07 3.34 -2.18
C GLY A 36 12.74 2.15 -1.27
N GLY A 37 12.80 2.33 0.04
CA GLY A 37 12.53 1.31 1.05
C GLY A 37 11.06 0.87 1.06
N ILE A 38 10.13 1.81 0.91
CA ILE A 38 8.68 1.53 0.82
C ILE A 38 8.37 0.76 -0.45
N ALA A 39 9.00 1.11 -1.58
CA ALA A 39 8.85 0.35 -2.82
C ALA A 39 9.23 -1.13 -2.64
N SER A 40 10.34 -1.37 -1.95
CA SER A 40 10.77 -2.73 -1.62
C SER A 40 9.78 -3.43 -0.68
N GLN A 41 9.39 -2.79 0.42
CA GLN A 41 8.53 -3.38 1.44
C GLN A 41 7.08 -3.62 0.97
N VAL A 42 6.53 -2.74 0.14
CA VAL A 42 5.17 -2.88 -0.39
C VAL A 42 5.11 -3.91 -1.52
N GLY A 43 6.23 -4.09 -2.22
CA GLY A 43 6.41 -5.05 -3.32
C GLY A 43 6.79 -6.47 -2.89
N THR A 44 7.08 -6.74 -1.60
CA THR A 44 7.46 -8.08 -1.13
C THR A 44 6.29 -9.05 -1.08
N THR A 45 6.47 -10.28 -1.56
CA THR A 45 5.45 -11.35 -1.52
C THR A 45 5.07 -11.67 -0.07
N PRO A 46 3.82 -12.13 0.19
CA PRO A 46 3.44 -12.62 1.51
C PRO A 46 4.31 -13.79 2.01
N ALA A 47 4.91 -14.57 1.09
CA ALA A 47 5.82 -15.65 1.44
C ALA A 47 7.20 -15.11 1.88
N ASP A 48 7.72 -14.11 1.18
CA ASP A 48 9.03 -13.52 1.44
C ASP A 48 9.01 -12.56 2.65
N PHE A 49 7.86 -11.97 2.94
CA PHE A 49 7.70 -11.06 4.08
C PHE A 49 7.93 -11.77 5.42
N ASN A 50 7.29 -12.93 5.62
CA ASN A 50 7.57 -13.79 6.77
C ASN A 50 7.15 -15.23 6.49
N ALA A 51 8.13 -16.09 6.18
CA ALA A 51 7.89 -17.50 5.87
C ALA A 51 7.22 -18.27 7.02
N GLY A 52 7.49 -17.92 8.29
CA GLY A 52 6.90 -18.56 9.46
C GLY A 52 5.41 -18.25 9.59
N VAL A 53 5.03 -16.97 9.49
CA VAL A 53 3.62 -16.55 9.52
C VAL A 53 2.88 -17.11 8.31
N PHE A 54 3.49 -17.04 7.12
CA PHE A 54 2.89 -17.56 5.89
C PHE A 54 2.60 -19.07 5.96
N SER A 55 3.56 -19.87 6.42
CA SER A 55 3.37 -21.32 6.59
C SER A 55 2.30 -21.64 7.62
N MET A 56 2.25 -20.92 8.74
CA MET A 56 1.19 -21.04 9.74
C MET A 56 -0.19 -20.75 9.15
N ILE A 57 -0.34 -19.66 8.40
CA ILE A 57 -1.61 -19.27 7.76
C ILE A 57 -2.04 -20.31 6.73
N ARG A 58 -1.11 -20.79 5.92
CA ARG A 58 -1.36 -21.87 4.95
C ARG A 58 -1.85 -23.13 5.66
N GLN A 59 -1.18 -23.53 6.73
CA GLN A 59 -1.55 -24.72 7.50
C GLN A 59 -2.95 -24.61 8.08
N ILE A 60 -3.32 -23.46 8.65
CA ILE A 60 -4.68 -23.20 9.15
C ILE A 60 -5.69 -23.30 8.01
N SER A 61 -5.41 -22.66 6.87
CA SER A 61 -6.33 -22.64 5.74
C SER A 61 -6.55 -24.03 5.14
N GLU A 62 -5.48 -24.77 4.87
CA GLU A 62 -5.55 -26.10 4.23
C GLU A 62 -6.04 -27.19 5.20
N THR A 63 -5.74 -27.10 6.50
CA THR A 63 -6.11 -28.15 7.47
C THR A 63 -7.50 -27.94 8.07
N VAL A 64 -7.87 -26.69 8.38
CA VAL A 64 -9.10 -26.39 9.13
C VAL A 64 -10.16 -25.78 8.24
N VAL A 65 -9.81 -24.77 7.43
CA VAL A 65 -10.80 -24.00 6.67
C VAL A 65 -11.25 -24.74 5.40
N LEU A 66 -10.34 -25.42 4.70
CA LEU A 66 -10.64 -26.15 3.48
C LEU A 66 -11.69 -27.27 3.67
N PRO A 67 -11.62 -28.12 4.72
CA PRO A 67 -12.69 -29.08 4.99
C PRO A 67 -14.06 -28.44 5.23
N ILE A 68 -14.11 -27.33 5.99
CA ILE A 68 -15.35 -26.58 6.25
C ILE A 68 -15.92 -26.04 4.93
N ALA A 69 -15.06 -25.47 4.08
CA ALA A 69 -15.45 -25.00 2.76
C ALA A 69 -15.93 -26.14 1.85
N GLY A 70 -15.40 -27.36 1.98
CA GLY A 70 -15.90 -28.54 1.28
C GLY A 70 -17.33 -28.93 1.68
N ILE A 71 -17.67 -28.78 2.97
CA ILE A 71 -19.05 -28.98 3.47
C ILE A 71 -19.98 -27.91 2.90
N ILE A 72 -19.55 -26.65 2.92
CA ILE A 72 -20.33 -25.53 2.34
C ILE A 72 -20.55 -25.76 0.84
N LEU A 73 -19.50 -26.14 0.10
CA LEU A 73 -19.60 -26.45 -1.33
C LEU A 73 -20.62 -27.57 -1.57
N THR A 74 -20.60 -28.63 -0.76
CA THR A 74 -21.56 -29.74 -0.86
C THR A 74 -22.99 -29.22 -0.72
N PHE A 75 -23.26 -28.42 0.32
CA PHE A 75 -24.59 -27.82 0.52
C PHE A 75 -25.01 -26.94 -0.67
N VAL A 76 -24.10 -26.09 -1.15
CA VAL A 76 -24.33 -25.19 -2.28
C VAL A 76 -24.65 -25.96 -3.57
N MET A 77 -23.89 -27.03 -3.86
CA MET A 77 -24.12 -27.85 -5.05
C MET A 77 -25.39 -28.70 -4.96
N THR A 78 -25.75 -29.18 -3.77
CA THR A 78 -27.04 -29.87 -3.55
C THR A 78 -28.21 -28.92 -3.76
N TYR A 79 -28.11 -27.69 -3.25
CA TYR A 79 -29.15 -26.68 -3.45
C TYR A 79 -29.34 -26.35 -4.93
N GLU A 80 -28.24 -26.16 -5.67
CA GLU A 80 -28.31 -25.90 -7.11
C GLU A 80 -28.97 -27.07 -7.88
N LEU A 81 -28.68 -28.31 -7.50
CA LEU A 81 -29.30 -29.49 -8.11
C LEU A 81 -30.83 -29.50 -7.91
N ILE A 82 -31.28 -29.18 -6.69
CA ILE A 82 -32.71 -29.08 -6.36
C ILE A 82 -33.37 -27.99 -7.21
N GLN A 83 -32.76 -26.81 -7.31
CA GLN A 83 -33.29 -25.71 -8.12
C GLN A 83 -33.43 -26.11 -9.59
N MET A 84 -32.39 -26.72 -10.18
CA MET A 84 -32.45 -27.18 -11.58
C MET A 84 -33.55 -28.22 -11.83
N LEU A 85 -33.83 -29.09 -10.86
CA LEU A 85 -34.92 -30.08 -10.94
C LEU A 85 -36.31 -29.42 -10.85
N ILE A 86 -36.46 -28.41 -10.00
CA ILE A 86 -37.73 -27.67 -9.83
C ILE A 86 -38.02 -26.79 -11.05
N ASP A 87 -37.03 -26.08 -11.58
CA ASP A 87 -37.19 -25.17 -12.73
C ASP A 87 -37.63 -25.90 -14.02
N ARG A 88 -37.21 -27.15 -14.20
CA ARG A 88 -37.63 -28.00 -15.33
C ARG A 88 -39.05 -28.56 -15.19
N ASN A 89 -39.74 -28.29 -14.07
CA ASN A 89 -41.11 -28.64 -13.69
C ASN A 89 -41.87 -29.57 -14.66
N ASN A 90 -41.39 -30.80 -14.82
CA ASN A 90 -42.13 -31.84 -15.51
C ASN A 90 -41.88 -33.24 -14.96
N LEU A 91 -40.78 -33.54 -14.24
CA LEU A 91 -40.41 -34.87 -13.68
C LEU A 91 -40.59 -36.10 -14.64
N HIS A 92 -40.93 -35.85 -15.90
CA HIS A 92 -41.32 -36.81 -16.92
C HIS A 92 -40.24 -36.85 -18.01
N ASP A 93 -39.74 -35.69 -18.42
CA ASP A 93 -38.60 -35.55 -19.34
C ASP A 93 -37.34 -35.12 -18.58
N ILE A 94 -36.73 -36.08 -17.88
CA ILE A 94 -35.42 -35.89 -17.25
C ILE A 94 -34.34 -35.88 -18.34
N ASP A 95 -33.86 -34.68 -18.66
CA ASP A 95 -32.77 -34.50 -19.61
C ASP A 95 -31.44 -34.90 -18.98
N THR A 96 -30.86 -36.03 -19.42
CA THR A 96 -29.58 -36.56 -18.91
C THR A 96 -28.44 -35.53 -19.04
N TRP A 97 -28.55 -34.62 -20.03
CA TRP A 97 -27.58 -33.54 -20.25
C TRP A 97 -27.49 -32.56 -19.06
N MET A 98 -28.57 -32.37 -18.31
CA MET A 98 -28.59 -31.52 -17.12
C MET A 98 -27.67 -32.06 -16.01
N PHE A 99 -27.74 -33.37 -15.74
CA PHE A 99 -26.87 -34.00 -14.76
C PHE A 99 -25.40 -33.95 -15.18
N PHE A 100 -25.11 -34.12 -16.46
CA PHE A 100 -23.74 -33.97 -16.96
C PHE A 100 -23.18 -32.57 -16.72
N LYS A 101 -23.97 -31.51 -17.00
CA LYS A 101 -23.58 -30.12 -16.69
C LYS A 101 -23.34 -29.89 -15.19
N TRP A 102 -24.21 -30.43 -14.34
CA TRP A 102 -24.04 -30.30 -12.88
C TRP A 102 -22.81 -31.05 -12.37
N ILE A 103 -22.56 -32.28 -12.84
CA ILE A 103 -21.35 -33.06 -12.51
C ILE A 103 -20.10 -32.29 -12.92
N PHE A 104 -20.07 -31.77 -14.15
CA PHE A 104 -18.95 -30.97 -14.65
C PHE A 104 -18.73 -29.71 -13.81
N LYS A 105 -19.82 -29.01 -13.46
CA LYS A 105 -19.77 -27.81 -12.63
C LYS A 105 -19.24 -28.11 -11.22
N THR A 106 -19.70 -29.20 -10.60
CA THR A 106 -19.20 -29.66 -9.29
C THR A 106 -17.72 -30.01 -9.36
N PHE A 107 -17.28 -30.70 -10.42
CA PHE A 107 -15.87 -31.03 -10.64
C PHE A 107 -14.99 -29.78 -10.74
N VAL A 108 -15.42 -28.77 -11.50
CA VAL A 108 -14.70 -27.48 -11.60
C VAL A 108 -14.69 -26.77 -10.24
N ALA A 109 -15.80 -26.75 -9.51
CA ALA A 109 -15.88 -26.11 -8.20
C ALA A 109 -14.95 -26.75 -7.16
N VAL A 110 -14.87 -28.08 -7.12
CA VAL A 110 -13.93 -28.81 -6.25
C VAL A 110 -12.48 -28.50 -6.65
N THR A 111 -12.18 -28.44 -7.95
CA THR A 111 -10.84 -28.11 -8.47
C THR A 111 -10.41 -26.69 -8.06
N ILE A 112 -11.30 -25.71 -8.20
CA ILE A 112 -11.09 -24.33 -7.74
C ILE A 112 -10.85 -24.30 -6.23
N LEU A 113 -11.72 -24.96 -5.45
CA LEU A 113 -11.62 -24.97 -4.00
C LEU A 113 -10.29 -25.57 -3.51
N THR A 114 -9.85 -26.67 -4.11
CA THR A 114 -8.59 -27.35 -3.78
C THR A 114 -7.37 -26.49 -4.09
N ASN A 115 -7.48 -25.61 -5.10
CA ASN A 115 -6.41 -24.71 -5.52
C ASN A 115 -6.60 -23.27 -5.01
N THR A 116 -7.47 -23.05 -4.01
CA THR A 116 -7.81 -21.69 -3.53
C THR A 116 -6.56 -20.90 -3.15
N PHE A 117 -5.65 -21.51 -2.39
CA PHE A 117 -4.44 -20.83 -1.93
C PHE A 117 -3.56 -20.39 -3.11
N ASN A 118 -3.38 -21.24 -4.12
CA ASN A 118 -2.63 -20.91 -5.34
C ASN A 118 -3.27 -19.76 -6.12
N ILE A 119 -4.60 -19.74 -6.23
CA ILE A 119 -5.33 -18.66 -6.90
C ILE A 119 -5.13 -17.34 -6.16
N VAL A 120 -5.21 -17.37 -4.83
CA VAL A 120 -5.01 -16.18 -4.00
C VAL A 120 -3.61 -15.61 -4.18
N LEU A 121 -2.58 -16.47 -4.17
CA LEU A 121 -1.20 -16.05 -4.41
C LEU A 121 -1.02 -15.49 -5.82
N ALA A 122 -1.60 -16.12 -6.84
CA ALA A 122 -1.51 -15.63 -8.21
C ALA A 122 -2.08 -14.22 -8.37
N VAL A 123 -3.18 -13.88 -7.66
CA VAL A 123 -3.71 -12.51 -7.64
C VAL A 123 -2.71 -11.54 -7.02
N PHE A 124 -2.05 -11.93 -5.93
CA PHE A 124 -1.03 -11.10 -5.30
C PHE A 124 0.22 -10.95 -6.17
N ASP A 125 0.67 -11.99 -6.86
CA ASP A 125 1.80 -11.92 -7.79
C ASP A 125 1.53 -10.92 -8.91
N VAL A 126 0.32 -10.92 -9.47
CA VAL A 126 -0.10 -9.94 -10.48
C VAL A 126 -0.09 -8.52 -9.90
N SER A 127 -0.68 -8.32 -8.71
CA SER A 127 -0.64 -7.01 -8.05
C SER A 127 0.79 -6.55 -7.79
N GLN A 128 1.68 -7.45 -7.40
CA GLN A 128 3.08 -7.14 -7.12
C GLN A 128 3.88 -6.80 -8.36
N HIS A 129 3.65 -7.49 -9.46
CA HIS A 129 4.25 -7.15 -10.73
C HIS A 129 3.93 -5.70 -11.12
N VAL A 130 2.67 -5.28 -10.96
CA VAL A 130 2.24 -3.89 -11.23
C VAL A 130 2.89 -2.90 -10.27
N ILE A 131 2.97 -3.24 -8.97
CA ILE A 131 3.62 -2.39 -7.96
C ILE A 131 5.11 -2.20 -8.29
N GLN A 132 5.83 -3.27 -8.63
CA GLN A 132 7.26 -3.21 -8.95
C GLN A 132 7.54 -2.39 -10.21
N GLN A 133 6.74 -2.55 -11.26
CA GLN A 133 6.86 -1.72 -12.46
C GLN A 133 6.58 -0.24 -12.17
N SER A 134 5.57 0.04 -11.35
CA SER A 134 5.23 1.40 -10.95
C SER A 134 6.33 2.03 -10.09
N ALA A 135 6.94 1.25 -9.20
CA ALA A 135 8.06 1.69 -8.38
C ALA A 135 9.27 2.12 -9.23
N GLY A 136 9.61 1.36 -10.28
CA GLY A 136 10.70 1.71 -11.19
C GLY A 136 10.48 3.06 -11.88
N LEU A 137 9.24 3.35 -12.30
CA LEU A 137 8.90 4.65 -12.91
C LEU A 137 8.96 5.80 -11.91
N ILE A 138 8.51 5.57 -10.67
CA ILE A 138 8.50 6.58 -9.61
C ILE A 138 9.93 6.95 -9.22
N GLN A 139 10.81 5.96 -9.01
CA GLN A 139 12.19 6.20 -8.59
C GLN A 139 12.96 7.05 -9.62
N SER A 140 12.76 6.81 -10.92
CA SER A 140 13.42 7.60 -11.98
C SER A 140 12.93 9.06 -12.08
N GLY A 141 11.79 9.40 -11.47
CA GLY A 141 11.18 10.73 -11.53
C GLY A 141 11.31 11.56 -10.25
N THR A 142 11.80 10.98 -9.15
CA THR A 142 11.81 11.62 -7.81
C THR A 142 13.21 11.86 -7.25
N GLU A 143 14.28 11.64 -8.02
CA GLU A 143 15.63 11.97 -7.56
C GLU A 143 15.75 13.47 -7.30
N ILE A 144 16.13 13.81 -6.06
CA ILE A 144 16.43 15.19 -5.68
C ILE A 144 17.86 15.46 -6.11
N THR A 145 18.04 16.28 -7.15
CA THR A 145 19.34 16.58 -7.75
C THR A 145 20.18 17.47 -6.82
N PRO A 146 21.52 17.32 -6.81
CA PRO A 146 22.44 18.17 -6.03
C PRO A 146 22.26 19.68 -6.30
N ASP A 147 21.86 20.04 -7.53
CA ASP A 147 21.60 21.42 -7.93
C ASP A 147 20.56 22.13 -7.05
N ILE A 148 19.59 21.40 -6.50
CA ILE A 148 18.55 21.96 -5.63
C ILE A 148 19.13 22.31 -4.24
N MET A 149 20.07 21.49 -3.75
CA MET A 149 20.76 21.78 -2.48
C MET A 149 21.67 22.99 -2.61
N ASP A 150 22.36 23.14 -3.75
CA ASP A 150 23.24 24.27 -4.01
C ASP A 150 22.46 25.59 -4.16
N SER A 151 21.28 25.58 -4.79
CA SER A 151 20.41 26.76 -4.85
C SER A 151 19.86 27.13 -3.47
N LEU A 152 19.44 26.15 -2.67
CA LEU A 152 18.97 26.40 -1.30
C LEU A 152 20.08 26.98 -0.42
N ARG A 153 21.32 26.50 -0.55
CA ARG A 153 22.46 27.05 0.17
C ARG A 153 22.68 28.52 -0.17
N THR A 154 22.63 28.85 -1.45
CA THR A 154 22.81 30.23 -1.94
C THR A 154 21.74 31.17 -1.37
N ASP A 155 20.48 30.72 -1.32
CA ASP A 155 19.38 31.49 -0.74
C ASP A 155 19.54 31.67 0.77
N LEU A 156 20.00 30.64 1.51
CA LEU A 156 20.24 30.71 2.95
C LEU A 156 21.40 31.66 3.30
N GLU A 157 22.48 31.66 2.52
CA GLU A 157 23.62 32.58 2.71
C GLU A 157 23.22 34.05 2.47
N ALA A 158 22.22 34.29 1.63
CA ALA A 158 21.68 35.64 1.37
C ALA A 158 20.76 36.17 2.49
N MET A 159 20.31 35.32 3.44
CA MET A 159 19.37 35.72 4.49
C MET A 159 20.04 36.45 5.67
N GLU A 160 19.24 37.26 6.37
CA GLU A 160 19.64 37.87 7.63
C GLU A 160 19.70 36.87 8.79
N LEU A 161 20.44 37.23 9.86
CA LEU A 161 20.68 36.35 11.01
C LEU A 161 19.39 35.93 11.74
N GLY A 162 18.43 36.85 11.86
CA GLY A 162 17.16 36.62 12.56
C GLY A 162 16.30 35.53 11.90
N PRO A 163 15.98 35.64 10.61
CA PRO A 163 15.30 34.60 9.85
C PRO A 163 16.04 33.25 9.88
N LEU A 164 17.37 33.27 9.79
CA LEU A 164 18.20 32.06 9.82
C LEU A 164 18.06 31.29 11.13
N PHE A 165 18.05 31.99 12.26
CA PHE A 165 17.85 31.37 13.57
C PHE A 165 16.44 30.76 13.71
N GLY A 166 15.41 31.46 13.19
CA GLY A 166 14.05 30.94 13.14
C GLY A 166 13.93 29.67 12.30
N LEU A 167 14.58 29.66 11.13
CA LEU A 167 14.60 28.53 10.21
C LEU A 167 15.33 27.32 10.81
N PHE A 168 16.46 27.56 11.50
CA PHE A 168 17.20 26.52 12.21
C PHE A 168 16.33 25.84 13.29
N LEU A 169 15.61 26.62 14.11
CA LEU A 169 14.71 26.07 15.12
C LEU A 169 13.53 25.31 14.48
N GLN A 170 12.99 25.82 13.37
CA GLN A 170 11.92 25.16 12.62
C GLN A 170 12.38 23.85 11.96
N SER A 171 13.64 23.75 11.52
CA SER A 171 14.19 22.54 10.90
C SER A 171 14.16 21.32 11.84
N PHE A 172 14.30 21.52 13.16
CA PHE A 172 14.14 20.45 14.15
C PHE A 172 12.71 19.90 14.21
N LEU A 173 11.70 20.74 14.02
CA LEU A 173 10.31 20.27 13.95
C LEU A 173 10.10 19.38 12.72
N VAL A 174 10.73 19.70 11.59
CA VAL A 174 10.65 18.85 10.38
C VAL A 174 11.25 17.48 10.64
N GLN A 175 12.43 17.43 11.27
CA GLN A 175 13.09 16.17 11.65
C GLN A 175 12.17 15.28 12.51
N PHE A 176 11.46 15.89 13.47
CA PHE A 176 10.49 15.20 14.31
C PHE A 176 9.32 14.67 13.48
N THR A 177 8.76 15.48 12.59
CA THR A 177 7.63 15.07 11.73
C THR A 177 8.01 13.93 10.76
N MET A 178 9.24 13.90 10.26
CA MET A 178 9.71 12.77 9.43
C MET A 178 9.85 11.48 10.21
N THR A 179 10.37 11.55 11.43
CA THR A 179 10.45 10.37 12.30
C THR A 179 9.06 9.80 12.57
N ALA A 180 8.07 10.68 12.81
CA ALA A 180 6.67 10.26 12.96
C ALA A 180 6.10 9.66 11.67
N LEU A 181 6.40 10.23 10.49
CA LEU A 181 5.97 9.70 9.20
C LEU A 181 6.49 8.27 8.97
N ASN A 182 7.75 7.99 9.29
CA ASN A 182 8.34 6.65 9.18
C ASN A 182 7.54 5.62 10.01
N ILE A 183 7.21 5.95 11.26
CA ILE A 183 6.40 5.08 12.12
C ILE A 183 5.02 4.81 11.50
N VAL A 184 4.36 5.85 10.97
CA VAL A 184 3.03 5.72 10.34
C VAL A 184 3.09 4.81 9.12
N ILE A 185 4.10 4.99 8.26
CA ILE A 185 4.31 4.18 7.07
C ILE A 185 4.55 2.72 7.46
N PHE A 186 5.42 2.46 8.45
CA PHE A 186 5.68 1.12 8.96
C PHE A 186 4.37 0.43 9.39
N VAL A 187 3.54 1.12 10.19
CA VAL A 187 2.25 0.58 10.66
C VAL A 187 1.32 0.26 9.51
N ILE A 188 1.24 1.11 8.48
CA ILE A 188 0.32 0.91 7.35
C ILE A 188 0.78 -0.22 6.43
N VAL A 189 2.09 -0.30 6.13
CA VAL A 189 2.64 -1.36 5.29
C VAL A 189 2.52 -2.73 5.98
N TYR A 190 2.87 -2.82 7.26
CA TYR A 190 2.73 -4.05 8.03
C TYR A 190 1.25 -4.40 8.26
N GLY A 191 0.40 -3.41 8.53
CA GLY A 191 -1.04 -3.58 8.65
C GLY A 191 -1.67 -4.19 7.39
N ARG A 192 -1.27 -3.72 6.20
CA ARG A 192 -1.66 -4.31 4.92
C ARG A 192 -1.25 -5.79 4.82
N MET A 193 -0.03 -6.14 5.21
CA MET A 193 0.43 -7.54 5.15
C MET A 193 -0.39 -8.45 6.07
N ILE A 194 -0.74 -7.98 7.26
CA ILE A 194 -1.64 -8.70 8.17
C ILE A 194 -3.03 -8.87 7.54
N GLU A 195 -3.58 -7.83 6.91
CA GLU A 195 -4.87 -7.91 6.20
C GLU A 195 -4.84 -8.97 5.07
N ILE A 196 -3.75 -9.03 4.30
CA ILE A 196 -3.52 -10.06 3.27
C ILE A 196 -3.55 -11.47 3.89
N TYR A 197 -2.84 -11.69 4.99
CA TYR A 197 -2.82 -12.98 5.67
C TYR A 197 -4.19 -13.39 6.20
N LEU A 198 -4.95 -12.45 6.77
CA LEU A 198 -6.30 -12.71 7.27
C LEU A 198 -7.26 -13.08 6.15
N LEU A 199 -7.26 -12.34 5.03
CA LEU A 199 -8.08 -12.68 3.87
C LEU A 199 -7.70 -14.06 3.31
N THR A 200 -6.40 -14.30 3.11
CA THR A 200 -5.90 -15.57 2.57
C THR A 200 -6.29 -16.76 3.45
N SER A 201 -6.25 -16.61 4.78
CA SER A 201 -6.58 -17.69 5.71
C SER A 201 -8.03 -18.20 5.53
N LEU A 202 -8.97 -17.30 5.25
CA LEU A 202 -10.40 -17.59 5.12
C LEU A 202 -10.86 -17.76 3.68
N ALA A 203 -9.95 -17.65 2.71
CA ALA A 203 -10.27 -17.72 1.28
C ALA A 203 -11.11 -18.93 0.85
N PRO A 204 -10.88 -20.16 1.35
CA PRO A 204 -11.65 -21.32 0.88
C PRO A 204 -13.17 -21.18 1.05
N ILE A 205 -13.63 -20.46 2.08
CA ILE A 205 -15.07 -20.29 2.37
C ILE A 205 -15.77 -19.51 1.23
N PRO A 206 -15.40 -18.27 0.88
CA PRO A 206 -16.00 -17.58 -0.27
C PRO A 206 -15.83 -18.31 -1.61
N PHE A 207 -14.71 -19.01 -1.81
CA PHE A 207 -14.49 -19.79 -3.03
C PHE A 207 -15.46 -20.97 -3.16
N SER A 208 -15.90 -21.56 -2.06
CA SER A 208 -16.92 -22.62 -2.07
C SER A 208 -18.29 -22.16 -2.58
N THR A 209 -18.58 -20.85 -2.52
CA THR A 209 -19.88 -20.30 -2.95
C THR A 209 -19.86 -19.78 -4.39
N VAL A 210 -18.70 -19.69 -5.04
CA VAL A 210 -18.55 -19.08 -6.37
C VAL A 210 -19.28 -19.86 -7.48
N ALA A 211 -19.48 -21.16 -7.26
CA ALA A 211 -20.11 -22.04 -8.24
C ALA A 211 -21.60 -21.73 -8.42
N ASN A 212 -22.32 -21.37 -7.36
CA ASN A 212 -23.77 -21.19 -7.45
C ASN A 212 -24.15 -19.79 -7.96
N ARG A 213 -25.29 -19.70 -8.65
CA ARG A 213 -25.77 -18.45 -9.25
C ARG A 213 -26.27 -17.45 -8.20
N GLU A 214 -26.85 -17.93 -7.10
CA GLU A 214 -27.38 -17.07 -6.04
C GLU A 214 -26.32 -16.66 -5.02
N THR A 215 -25.48 -17.61 -4.58
CA THR A 215 -24.42 -17.35 -3.59
C THR A 215 -23.08 -16.97 -4.23
N GLY A 216 -23.00 -16.96 -5.56
CA GLY A 216 -21.81 -16.60 -6.32
C GLY A 216 -21.38 -15.15 -6.15
N HIS A 217 -22.31 -14.25 -5.81
CA HIS A 217 -22.01 -12.87 -5.48
C HIS A 217 -21.04 -12.74 -4.29
N MET A 218 -21.11 -13.64 -3.31
CA MET A 218 -20.19 -13.66 -2.17
C MET A 218 -18.74 -13.95 -2.61
N GLY A 219 -18.55 -14.97 -3.45
CA GLY A 219 -17.22 -15.33 -3.97
C GLY A 219 -16.66 -14.26 -4.92
N GLN A 220 -17.50 -13.67 -5.76
CA GLN A 220 -17.10 -12.54 -6.61
C GLN A 220 -16.70 -11.31 -5.80
N ASN A 221 -17.45 -10.98 -4.74
CA ASN A 221 -17.12 -9.86 -3.87
C ASN A 221 -15.80 -10.10 -3.11
N TYR A 222 -15.56 -11.36 -2.69
CA TYR A 222 -14.28 -11.73 -2.11
C TYR A 222 -13.12 -11.55 -3.11
N PHE A 223 -13.27 -11.97 -4.37
CA PHE A 223 -12.23 -11.77 -5.37
C PHE A 223 -11.93 -10.28 -5.62
N ARG A 224 -12.98 -9.44 -5.66
CA ARG A 224 -12.82 -7.97 -5.71
C ARG A 224 -12.09 -7.43 -4.49
N SER A 225 -12.38 -7.96 -3.30
CA SER A 225 -11.73 -7.52 -2.06
C SER A 225 -10.27 -7.94 -2.01
N LEU A 226 -9.97 -9.14 -2.52
CA LEU A 226 -8.60 -9.63 -2.67
C LEU A 226 -7.80 -8.73 -3.62
N CYS A 227 -8.37 -8.38 -4.78
CA CYS A 227 -7.77 -7.41 -5.68
C CYS A 227 -7.61 -6.04 -5.01
N ALA A 228 -8.59 -5.58 -4.22
CA ALA A 228 -8.49 -4.30 -3.51
C ALA A 228 -7.29 -4.27 -2.57
N VAL A 229 -7.09 -5.30 -1.74
CA VAL A 229 -5.94 -5.34 -0.81
C VAL A 229 -4.62 -5.55 -1.56
N GLY A 230 -4.64 -6.33 -2.65
CA GLY A 230 -3.50 -6.48 -3.56
C GLY A 230 -3.03 -5.13 -4.12
N PHE A 231 -3.94 -4.38 -4.75
CA PHE A 231 -3.69 -3.07 -5.36
C PHE A 231 -3.57 -1.90 -4.37
N GLN A 232 -3.92 -2.08 -3.09
CA GLN A 232 -3.69 -1.04 -2.07
C GLN A 232 -2.21 -0.64 -2.00
N GLY A 233 -1.28 -1.59 -2.22
CA GLY A 233 0.14 -1.30 -2.27
C GLY A 233 0.52 -0.29 -3.36
N LEU A 234 -0.16 -0.34 -4.51
CA LEU A 234 0.03 0.63 -5.59
C LEU A 234 -0.40 2.04 -5.14
N LEU A 235 -1.53 2.16 -4.43
CA LEU A 235 -2.00 3.45 -3.93
C LEU A 235 -1.05 4.06 -2.90
N ILE A 236 -0.48 3.23 -2.02
CA ILE A 236 0.56 3.66 -1.06
C ILE A 236 1.76 4.23 -1.83
N MET A 237 2.22 3.54 -2.88
CA MET A 237 3.32 4.01 -3.74
C MET A 237 3.00 5.33 -4.43
N VAL A 238 1.79 5.48 -4.98
CA VAL A 238 1.36 6.72 -5.62
C VAL A 238 1.30 7.88 -4.61
N CYS A 239 0.81 7.66 -3.39
CA CYS A 239 0.81 8.69 -2.34
C CYS A 239 2.22 9.17 -2.00
N VAL A 240 3.17 8.25 -1.87
CA VAL A 240 4.58 8.56 -1.57
C VAL A 240 5.24 9.28 -2.76
N ALA A 241 4.93 8.90 -3.99
CA ALA A 241 5.41 9.57 -5.20
C ALA A 241 4.92 11.03 -5.29
N ILE A 242 3.62 11.25 -5.06
CA ILE A 242 3.03 12.61 -5.02
C ILE A 242 3.73 13.44 -3.96
N TYR A 243 3.99 12.87 -2.78
CA TYR A 243 4.71 13.56 -1.72
C TYR A 243 6.13 13.96 -2.12
N ALA A 244 6.90 13.06 -2.75
CA ALA A 244 8.25 13.35 -3.21
C ALA A 244 8.27 14.54 -4.20
N VAL A 245 7.36 14.56 -5.17
CA VAL A 245 7.23 15.67 -6.13
C VAL A 245 6.80 16.98 -5.45
N LEU A 246 5.88 16.91 -4.48
CA LEU A 246 5.47 18.10 -3.72
C LEU A 246 6.62 18.68 -2.89
N ILE A 247 7.45 17.84 -2.26
CA ILE A 247 8.64 18.27 -1.53
C ILE A 247 9.68 18.91 -2.47
N GLN A 248 9.88 18.37 -3.68
CA GLN A 248 10.76 19.00 -4.67
C GLN A 248 10.28 20.39 -5.07
N SER A 249 8.97 20.57 -5.29
CA SER A 249 8.40 21.88 -5.66
C SER A 249 8.61 22.97 -4.61
N ILE A 250 8.71 22.59 -3.33
CA ILE A 250 9.00 23.51 -2.24
C ILE A 250 10.41 24.11 -2.38
N ALA A 251 11.39 23.30 -2.81
CA ALA A 251 12.77 23.75 -2.91
C ALA A 251 12.99 24.80 -4.02
N THR A 252 12.03 24.95 -4.95
CA THR A 252 12.08 25.89 -6.07
C THR A 252 11.32 27.20 -5.83
N ASP A 253 10.60 27.34 -4.72
CA ASP A 253 9.59 28.39 -4.50
C ASP A 253 10.14 29.71 -3.90
N GLY A 254 11.44 29.77 -3.56
CA GLY A 254 12.15 31.00 -3.17
C GLY A 254 11.82 31.63 -1.81
N ASP A 255 10.95 31.02 -0.99
CA ASP A 255 10.67 31.43 0.40
C ASP A 255 11.00 30.29 1.39
N PRO A 256 12.18 30.32 2.05
CA PRO A 256 12.62 29.25 2.96
C PRO A 256 11.69 29.04 4.16
N MET A 257 11.08 30.10 4.70
CA MET A 257 10.23 30.01 5.89
C MET A 257 8.86 29.40 5.56
N GLY A 258 8.26 29.83 4.45
CA GLY A 258 7.03 29.24 3.90
C GLY A 258 7.23 27.80 3.43
N ALA A 259 8.40 27.51 2.87
CA ALA A 259 8.81 26.18 2.43
C ALA A 259 8.71 25.13 3.55
N ILE A 260 9.21 25.44 4.75
CA ILE A 260 9.17 24.48 5.86
C ILE A 260 7.74 24.21 6.34
N TRP A 261 6.89 25.24 6.42
CA TRP A 261 5.48 25.05 6.79
C TRP A 261 4.71 24.22 5.76
N ARG A 262 4.99 24.42 4.47
CA ARG A 262 4.45 23.57 3.39
C ARG A 262 4.94 22.13 3.51
N CYS A 263 6.22 21.92 3.85
CA CYS A 263 6.79 20.59 4.06
C CYS A 263 6.09 19.82 5.20
N VAL A 264 5.88 20.49 6.33
CA VAL A 264 5.10 19.92 7.45
C VAL A 264 3.66 19.62 7.02
N GLY A 265 3.02 20.56 6.31
CA GLY A 265 1.66 20.38 5.78
C GLY A 265 1.53 19.18 4.84
N TYR A 266 2.45 19.03 3.89
CA TYR A 266 2.49 17.89 2.96
C TYR A 266 2.76 16.57 3.67
N THR A 267 3.56 16.57 4.73
CA THR A 267 3.82 15.39 5.55
C THR A 267 2.55 14.92 6.28
N VAL A 268 1.77 15.86 6.83
CA VAL A 268 0.47 15.55 7.45
C VAL A 268 -0.55 15.08 6.41
N LEU A 269 -0.60 15.70 5.24
CA LEU A 269 -1.46 15.28 4.13
C LEU A 269 -1.11 13.87 3.64
N LEU A 270 0.17 13.53 3.58
CA LEU A 270 0.63 12.18 3.26
C LEU A 270 0.13 11.18 4.30
N CYS A 271 0.32 11.44 5.59
CA CYS A 271 -0.19 10.58 6.66
C CYS A 271 -1.70 10.32 6.50
N PHE A 272 -2.50 11.38 6.33
CA PHE A 272 -3.94 11.26 6.12
C PHE A 272 -4.29 10.43 4.88
N SER A 273 -3.59 10.66 3.77
CA SER A 273 -3.83 9.96 2.51
C SER A 273 -3.48 8.48 2.63
N LEU A 274 -2.37 8.14 3.29
CA LEU A 274 -1.94 6.76 3.54
C LEU A 274 -2.97 5.97 4.34
N PHE A 275 -3.54 6.54 5.42
CA PHE A 275 -4.60 5.88 6.18
C PHE A 275 -5.86 5.62 5.34
N LYS A 276 -6.13 6.46 4.34
CA LYS A 276 -7.29 6.34 3.47
C LYS A 276 -7.07 5.37 2.29
N THR A 277 -5.84 4.97 1.98
CA THR A 277 -5.53 4.08 0.84
C THR A 277 -6.31 2.76 0.90
N GLY A 278 -6.49 2.18 2.08
CA GLY A 278 -7.23 0.92 2.25
C GLY A 278 -8.73 1.05 1.90
N SER A 279 -9.40 2.08 2.42
CA SER A 279 -10.82 2.31 2.11
C SER A 279 -11.03 2.78 0.68
N LEU A 280 -10.09 3.56 0.13
CA LEU A 280 -10.12 4.00 -1.26
C LEU A 280 -9.95 2.80 -2.21
N SER A 281 -9.01 1.89 -1.94
CA SER A 281 -8.87 0.66 -2.73
C SER A 281 -10.15 -0.17 -2.71
N LYS A 282 -10.73 -0.39 -1.52
CA LYS A 282 -11.98 -1.16 -1.39
C LYS A 282 -13.13 -0.51 -2.15
N SER A 283 -13.23 0.82 -2.12
CA SER A 283 -14.23 1.57 -2.89
C SER A 283 -14.04 1.45 -4.41
N ILE A 284 -12.80 1.52 -4.92
CA ILE A 284 -12.50 1.34 -6.36
C ILE A 284 -13.00 -0.03 -6.86
N PHE A 285 -12.75 -1.08 -6.08
CA PHE A 285 -13.17 -2.43 -6.44
C PHE A 285 -14.63 -2.74 -6.05
N GLY A 286 -15.37 -1.77 -5.51
CA GLY A 286 -16.80 -1.91 -5.17
C GLY A 286 -17.06 -2.86 -3.98
N THR A 287 -16.17 -2.82 -2.99
CA THR A 287 -16.17 -3.69 -1.80
C THR A 287 -16.19 -2.93 -0.47
N GLY A 288 -16.28 -1.59 -0.54
CA GLY A 288 -16.29 -0.66 0.59
C GLY A 288 -17.64 0.01 0.79
#